data_AF-A0AAP5QFV9-F1
#
_entry.id   AF-A0AAP5QFV9-F1
#
_cell.length_a   1.000
_cell.length_b   1.000
_cell.length_c   1.000
_cell.angle_alpha   90.00
_cell.angle_beta   90.00
_cell.angle_gamma   90.00
#
_symmetry.space_group_name_H-M   'P 1'
#
loop_
_entity.id
_entity.type
_entity.pdbx_description
1 polymer ?
#
loop_
_entity_poly.entity_id
_entity_poly.type
_entity_poly.pdbx_seq_one_letter_code
_entity_poly.pdbx_strand_id
1 'polypeptide(L)'
;MAQNEFSYRRFLISATSAPLQANRGVVTVDVTAADPERIADLGTERFIHVERWVERNDPAFLQVVVDECKVVIDHYADNVDDS
;
A
#
# COMPACT_ATOMS: atom_id res chain seq x y z
N MET A 1 -9.11 -11.50 9.74
CA MET A 1 -8.47 -10.48 8.89
C MET A 1 -7.16 -11.07 8.44
N ALA A 2 -6.82 -10.93 7.16
CA ALA A 2 -5.50 -11.34 6.65
C ALA A 2 -4.66 -10.08 6.50
N GLN A 3 -3.45 -10.09 7.06
CA GLN A 3 -2.49 -9.00 6.96
C GLN A 3 -1.23 -9.55 6.30
N ASN A 4 -0.76 -8.83 5.27
CA ASN A 4 0.46 -9.12 4.57
C ASN A 4 1.33 -7.86 4.57
N GLU A 5 2.57 -8.02 4.99
CA GLU A 5 3.57 -6.96 4.98
C GLU A 5 4.62 -7.27 3.92
N PHE A 6 4.98 -6.25 3.16
CA PHE A 6 5.97 -6.35 2.09
C PHE A 6 6.95 -5.18 2.20
N SER A 7 8.24 -5.48 2.19
CA SER A 7 9.24 -4.45 1.96
C SER A 7 9.43 -4.26 0.46
N TYR A 8 9.36 -3.02 -0.01
CA TYR A 8 9.59 -2.67 -1.41
C TYR A 8 10.45 -1.40 -1.51
N ARG A 9 11.66 -1.54 -2.09
CA ARG A 9 12.72 -0.53 -2.01
C ARG A 9 12.92 -0.08 -0.55
N ARG A 10 12.71 1.21 -0.26
CA ARG A 10 12.81 1.84 1.07
C ARG A 10 11.45 2.03 1.77
N PHE A 11 10.40 1.40 1.26
CA PHE A 11 9.04 1.53 1.77
C PHE A 11 8.57 0.19 2.35
N LEU A 12 7.77 0.27 3.41
CA LEU A 12 7.01 -0.84 3.96
C LEU A 12 5.57 -0.71 3.48
N ILE A 13 5.04 -1.78 2.90
CA ILE A 13 3.68 -1.86 2.40
C ILE A 13 2.93 -2.85 3.29
N SER A 14 1.96 -2.35 4.03
CA SER A 14 1.06 -3.13 4.88
C SER A 14 -0.29 -3.25 4.21
N ALA A 15 -0.62 -4.45 3.76
CA ALA A 15 -1.88 -4.75 3.10
C ALA A 15 -2.76 -5.59 4.04
N THR A 16 -3.98 -5.13 4.30
CA THR A 16 -4.96 -5.81 5.13
C THR A 16 -6.21 -6.09 4.32
N SER A 17 -6.76 -7.30 4.43
CA SER A 17 -8.09 -7.61 3.93
C SER A 17 -9.07 -7.91 5.07
N ALA A 18 -10.19 -7.18 5.05
CA ALA A 18 -11.31 -7.37 5.93
C ALA A 18 -12.47 -8.00 5.13
N PRO A 19 -12.95 -9.20 5.51
CA PRO A 19 -14.11 -9.80 4.86
C PRO A 19 -15.37 -8.97 5.13
N LEU A 20 -16.22 -8.86 4.12
CA LEU A 20 -17.57 -8.32 4.18
C LEU A 20 -18.59 -9.44 3.88
N GLN A 21 -19.88 -9.11 3.93
CA GLN A 21 -20.95 -10.03 3.56
C GLN A 21 -20.85 -10.45 2.08
N ALA A 22 -21.38 -11.64 1.76
CA ALA A 22 -21.51 -12.16 0.40
C ALA A 22 -20.19 -12.28 -0.39
N ASN A 23 -19.13 -12.78 0.26
CA ASN A 23 -17.80 -13.04 -0.33
C ASN A 23 -17.01 -11.78 -0.73
N ARG A 24 -17.52 -10.59 -0.43
CA ARG A 24 -16.86 -9.30 -0.68
C ARG A 24 -15.84 -9.01 0.41
N GLY A 25 -15.00 -8.01 0.17
CA GLY A 25 -14.06 -7.53 1.18
C GLY A 25 -13.69 -6.07 0.98
N VAL A 26 -13.02 -5.51 1.98
CA VAL A 26 -12.28 -4.25 1.87
C VAL A 26 -10.81 -4.60 1.95
N VAL A 27 -10.04 -4.11 0.99
CA VAL A 27 -8.58 -4.16 1.01
C VAL A 27 -8.10 -2.77 1.39
N THR A 28 -7.28 -2.71 2.41
CA THR A 28 -6.59 -1.51 2.86
C THR A 28 -5.10 -1.71 2.66
N VAL A 29 -4.44 -0.78 1.97
CA VAL A 29 -2.98 -0.78 1.80
C VAL A 29 -2.43 0.52 2.34
N ASP A 30 -1.57 0.41 3.35
CA ASP A 30 -0.80 1.50 3.90
C ASP A 30 0.65 1.35 3.46
N VAL A 31 1.20 2.39 2.83
CA VAL A 31 2.61 2.47 2.51
C VAL A 31 3.25 3.45 3.47
N THR A 32 4.26 3.00 4.20
CA THR A 32 5.08 3.85 5.07
C THR A 32 6.51 3.89 4.54
N ALA A 33 7.17 5.05 4.64
CA ALA A 33 8.59 5.13 4.30
C ALA A 33 9.42 4.64 5.50
N ALA A 34 10.54 3.97 5.26
CA ALA A 34 11.47 3.63 6.34
C ALA A 34 12.25 4.87 6.83
N ASP A 35 12.35 5.91 6.00
CA ASP A 35 13.06 7.16 6.31
C ASP A 35 12.13 8.21 6.94
N PRO A 36 12.33 8.57 8.22
CA PRO A 36 11.49 9.53 8.92
C PRO A 36 11.59 10.96 8.36
N GLU A 37 12.71 11.32 7.73
CA GLU A 37 12.89 12.65 7.11
C GLU A 37 11.90 12.87 5.95
N ARG A 38 11.62 11.83 5.15
CA ARG A 38 10.64 11.91 4.06
C ARG A 38 9.19 11.86 4.53
N ILE A 39 8.92 11.16 5.63
CA ILE A 39 7.61 11.18 6.29
C ILE A 39 7.30 12.60 6.78
N ALA A 40 8.31 13.30 7.31
CA ALA A 40 8.17 14.68 7.77
C ALA A 40 7.82 15.65 6.62
N ASP A 41 8.40 15.48 5.44
CA ASP A 41 8.07 16.29 4.25
C ASP A 41 6.61 16.14 3.79
N LEU A 42 6.03 14.95 4.00
CA LEU A 42 4.64 14.66 3.63
C LEU A 42 3.63 15.09 4.69
N GLY A 43 4.10 15.49 5.88
CA GLY A 43 3.25 15.90 7.01
C GLY A 43 2.29 14.82 7.50
N THR A 44 2.52 13.56 7.13
CA THR A 44 1.65 12.42 7.43
C THR A 44 2.51 11.21 7.80
N GLU A 45 2.08 10.40 8.76
CA GLU A 45 2.80 9.17 9.18
C GLU A 45 2.84 8.07 8.10
N ARG A 46 2.28 8.34 6.92
CA ARG A 46 2.11 7.37 5.82
C ARG A 46 2.36 8.04 4.47
N PHE A 47 3.08 7.33 3.60
CA PHE A 47 3.36 7.77 2.23
C PHE A 47 2.11 7.69 1.34
N ILE A 48 1.40 6.56 1.39
CA ILE A 48 0.16 6.31 0.63
C ILE A 48 -0.81 5.54 1.53
N HIS A 49 -2.11 5.86 1.44
CA HIS A 49 -3.19 5.04 1.99
C HIS A 49 -4.22 4.77 0.91
N VAL A 50 -4.49 3.49 0.64
CA VAL A 50 -5.51 3.06 -0.32
C VAL A 50 -6.52 2.20 0.41
N GLU A 51 -7.79 2.55 0.29
CA GLU A 51 -8.90 1.70 0.68
C GLU A 51 -9.72 1.35 -0.57
N ARG A 52 -9.90 0.06 -0.84
CA ARG A 52 -10.59 -0.41 -2.04
C ARG A 52 -11.58 -1.53 -1.71
N TRP A 53 -12.78 -1.38 -2.24
CA TRP A 53 -13.80 -2.41 -2.21
C TRP A 53 -13.50 -3.48 -3.26
N VAL A 54 -13.52 -4.74 -2.83
CA VAL A 54 -13.34 -5.89 -3.72
C VAL A 54 -14.58 -6.76 -3.72
N GLU A 55 -15.03 -7.16 -4.91
CA GLU A 55 -16.20 -8.03 -5.07
C GLU A 55 -15.94 -9.45 -4.56
N ARG A 56 -14.66 -9.82 -4.45
CA ARG A 56 -14.20 -11.09 -3.93
C ARG A 56 -13.04 -10.88 -2.96
N ASN A 57 -13.19 -11.36 -1.73
CA ASN A 57 -12.13 -11.34 -0.71
C ASN A 57 -11.10 -12.44 -0.97
N ASP A 58 -10.40 -12.33 -2.10
CA ASP A 58 -9.36 -13.26 -2.55
C ASP A 58 -7.98 -12.60 -2.46
N PRO A 59 -6.95 -13.30 -1.96
CA PRO A 59 -5.60 -12.75 -1.82
C PRO A 59 -4.99 -12.28 -3.16
N ALA A 60 -5.46 -12.78 -4.31
CA ALA A 60 -5.03 -12.26 -5.61
C ALA A 60 -5.42 -10.79 -5.83
N PHE A 61 -6.60 -10.35 -5.36
CA PHE A 61 -6.99 -8.93 -5.45
C PHE A 61 -6.15 -8.05 -4.53
N LEU A 62 -5.72 -8.58 -3.39
CA LEU A 62 -4.80 -7.87 -2.50
C LEU A 62 -3.45 -7.64 -3.17
N GLN A 63 -2.93 -8.61 -3.93
CA GLN A 63 -1.71 -8.44 -4.72
C GLN A 63 -1.85 -7.36 -5.79
N VAL A 64 -2.99 -7.29 -6.49
CA VAL A 64 -3.23 -6.26 -7.51
C VAL A 64 -3.14 -4.85 -6.91
N VAL A 65 -3.78 -4.61 -5.76
CA VAL A 65 -3.74 -3.30 -5.09
C VAL A 65 -2.32 -2.98 -4.58
N VAL A 66 -1.58 -3.98 -4.11
CA VAL A 66 -0.17 -3.83 -3.73
C VAL A 66 0.70 -3.47 -4.94
N ASP A 67 0.49 -4.10 -6.09
CA ASP A 67 1.26 -3.81 -7.31
C ASP A 67 0.95 -2.41 -7.86
N GLU A 68 -0.31 -1.95 -7.81
CA GLU A 68 -0.65 -0.55 -8.10
C GLU A 68 0.12 0.42 -7.18
N CYS A 69 0.25 0.11 -5.88
CA CYS A 69 1.03 0.92 -4.96
C CYS A 69 2.53 0.92 -5.30
N LYS A 70 3.10 -0.21 -5.74
CA LYS A 70 4.50 -0.28 -6.17
C LYS A 70 4.77 0.62 -7.37
N VAL A 71 3.85 0.69 -8.34
CA VAL A 71 3.99 1.58 -9.51
C VAL A 71 4.08 3.05 -9.08
N VAL A 72 3.26 3.48 -8.11
CA VAL A 72 3.32 4.85 -7.58
C VAL A 72 4.63 5.10 -6.83
N ILE A 73 5.08 4.12 -6.03
CA ILE A 73 6.37 4.16 -5.34
C ILE A 73 7.52 4.30 -6.34
N ASP A 74 7.50 3.53 -7.43
CA ASP A 74 8.53 3.60 -8.46
C ASP A 74 8.54 4.98 -9.13
N HIS A 75 7.38 5.51 -9.53
CA HIS A 75 7.29 6.84 -10.11
C HIS A 75 7.82 7.94 -9.17
N TYR A 76 7.49 7.86 -7.87
CA TYR A 76 8.03 8.79 -6.89
C TYR A 76 9.53 8.58 -6.66
N ALA A 77 10.00 7.34 -6.58
CA ALA A 77 11.41 7.05 -6.35
C ALA A 77 12.27 7.56 -7.51
N ASP A 78 11.83 7.34 -8.75
CA ASP A 78 12.50 7.79 -9.95
C ASP A 78 12.53 9.33 -10.01
N ASN A 79 11.42 10.01 -9.68
CA ASN A 79 11.38 11.48 -9.62
C ASN A 79 12.31 12.10 -8.56
N VAL A 80 12.64 11.36 -7.48
CA VAL A 80 13.58 11.88 -6.45
C VAL A 80 15.02 11.45 -6.69
N ASP A 81 15.28 10.40 -7.47
CA ASP A 81 16.66 10.03 -7.86
C ASP A 81 17.21 10.97 -8.96
N ASP A 82 16.31 11.55 -9.77
CA ASP A 82 16.64 12.50 -10.84
C ASP A 82 16.87 13.95 -10.38
N SER A 83 16.66 14.26 -9.09
CA SER A 83 16.67 15.64 -8.55
C SER A 83 17.77 15.89 -7.54
#